data_AF-A0A5P8VSG5-F1
#
_entry.id   AF-A0A5P8VSG5-F1
#
_cell.length_a   1.000
_cell.length_b   1.000
_cell.length_c   1.000
_cell.angle_alpha   90.00
_cell.angle_beta   90.00
_cell.angle_gamma   90.00
#
_symmetry.space_group_name_H-M   'P 1'
#
loop_
_entity.id
_entity.type
_entity.pdbx_description
1 polymer ?
#
loop_
_entity_poly.entity_id
_entity_poly.type
_entity_poly.pdbx_seq_one_letter_code
_entity_poly.pdbx_strand_id
1 'polypeptide(L)'
;MSDLALHNYLPRVPDAALQEYIEWCVLEQAKAAECNFTPDISKLDNLPPEDYVPKLVEQFMKVKPDPIKAGLVAAIAGKEADKHALSGLAIAADFVSLYVKYLIPKEGSTKEQAEEILTKVSQDQCDKLTEIAKKHGVAL
;
A
#
# COMPACT_ATOMS: atom_id res chain seq x y z
N MET A 1 -5.51 -21.67 -0.70
CA MET A 1 -5.35 -20.45 -1.50
C MET A 1 -5.99 -19.34 -0.70
N SER A 2 -5.19 -18.45 -0.15
CA SER A 2 -5.68 -17.22 0.49
C SER A 2 -6.39 -16.41 -0.59
N ASP A 3 -7.54 -15.84 -0.28
CA ASP A 3 -8.15 -14.84 -1.16
C ASP A 3 -7.16 -13.67 -1.26
N LEU A 4 -6.75 -13.29 -2.48
CA LEU A 4 -5.80 -12.19 -2.68
C LEU A 4 -6.47 -10.81 -2.51
N ALA A 5 -7.77 -10.78 -2.25
CA ALA A 5 -8.52 -9.58 -1.93
C ALA A 5 -8.17 -9.05 -0.52
N LEU A 6 -7.07 -8.30 -0.42
CA LEU A 6 -6.60 -7.65 0.82
C LEU A 6 -7.71 -6.92 1.59
N HIS A 7 -8.61 -6.23 0.89
CA HIS A 7 -9.72 -5.49 1.50
C HIS A 7 -10.63 -6.34 2.40
N ASN A 8 -10.70 -7.66 2.19
CA ASN A 8 -11.46 -8.57 3.06
C ASN A 8 -10.81 -8.79 4.44
N TYR A 9 -9.51 -8.51 4.55
CA TYR A 9 -8.69 -8.76 5.71
C TYR A 9 -8.35 -7.49 6.48
N LEU A 10 -8.14 -6.37 5.79
CA LEU A 10 -7.71 -5.10 6.40
C LEU A 10 -8.58 -4.66 7.61
N PRO A 11 -9.92 -4.75 7.59
CA PRO A 11 -10.75 -4.40 8.75
C PRO A 11 -10.54 -5.27 10.00
N ARG A 12 -9.93 -6.44 9.87
CA ARG A 12 -9.74 -7.41 10.95
C ARG A 12 -8.45 -7.15 11.73
N VAL A 13 -7.62 -6.24 11.24
CA VAL A 13 -6.27 -5.99 11.75
C VAL A 13 -6.31 -4.69 12.57
N PRO A 14 -5.66 -4.65 13.75
CA PRO A 14 -5.63 -3.43 14.55
C PRO A 14 -4.85 -2.32 13.87
N ASP A 15 -5.20 -1.07 14.19
CA ASP A 15 -4.61 0.14 13.61
C ASP A 15 -3.07 0.15 13.66
N ALA A 16 -2.46 -0.32 14.75
CA ALA A 16 -0.99 -0.41 14.86
C ALA A 16 -0.37 -1.32 13.81
N ALA A 17 -1.02 -2.44 13.48
CA ALA A 17 -0.57 -3.35 12.44
C ALA A 17 -0.87 -2.81 11.03
N LEU A 18 -1.99 -2.09 10.85
CA LEU A 18 -2.27 -1.39 9.60
C LEU A 18 -1.23 -0.29 9.32
N GLN A 19 -0.80 0.45 10.35
CA GLN A 19 0.28 1.42 10.25
C GLN A 19 1.60 0.76 9.83
N GLU A 20 2.03 -0.32 10.51
CA GLU A 20 3.26 -1.07 10.15
C GLU A 20 3.20 -1.58 8.71
N TYR A 21 2.02 -2.03 8.27
CA TYR A 21 1.81 -2.50 6.91
C TYR A 21 1.91 -1.37 5.87
N ILE A 22 1.30 -0.21 6.14
CA ILE A 22 1.41 0.98 5.28
C ILE A 22 2.86 1.43 5.16
N GLU A 23 3.59 1.48 6.27
CA GLU A 23 5.02 1.80 6.30
C GLU A 23 5.81 0.84 5.41
N TRP A 24 5.59 -0.46 5.53
CA TRP A 24 6.24 -1.44 4.67
C TRP A 24 5.90 -1.23 3.18
N CYS A 25 4.65 -0.94 2.84
CA CYS A 25 4.26 -0.68 1.45
C CYS A 25 5.03 0.50 0.85
N VAL A 26 5.14 1.62 1.57
CA VAL A 26 5.76 2.84 1.05
C VAL A 26 7.29 2.84 1.13
N LEU A 27 7.87 2.13 2.12
CA LEU A 27 9.32 2.10 2.32
C LEU A 27 9.99 0.94 1.60
N GLU A 28 9.35 -0.24 1.56
CA GLU A 28 9.97 -1.45 1.03
C GLU A 28 9.37 -1.87 -0.30
N GLN A 29 8.04 -1.99 -0.38
CA GLN A 29 7.42 -2.49 -1.61
C GLN A 29 7.54 -1.50 -2.77
N ALA A 30 7.44 -0.20 -2.50
CA ALA A 30 7.58 0.85 -3.49
C ALA A 30 8.94 0.83 -4.22
N LYS A 31 10.00 0.25 -3.62
CA LYS A 31 11.30 0.06 -4.28
C LYS A 31 11.20 -0.80 -5.54
N ALA A 32 10.27 -1.76 -5.59
CA ALA A 32 10.03 -2.57 -6.78
C ALA A 32 9.46 -1.76 -7.96
N ALA A 33 8.87 -0.60 -7.67
CA ALA A 33 8.45 0.40 -8.66
C ALA A 33 9.52 1.47 -8.92
N GLU A 34 10.76 1.27 -8.47
CA GLU A 34 11.86 2.24 -8.54
C GLU A 34 11.58 3.56 -7.78
N CYS A 35 10.58 3.55 -6.88
CA CYS A 35 10.30 4.63 -5.95
C CYS A 35 11.21 4.51 -4.72
N ASN A 36 12.38 5.14 -4.77
CA ASN A 36 13.25 5.28 -3.60
C ASN A 36 12.77 6.43 -2.71
N PHE A 37 11.76 6.16 -1.89
CA PHE A 37 11.24 7.13 -0.93
C PHE A 37 12.08 7.12 0.35
N THR A 38 12.43 8.32 0.83
CA THR A 38 13.02 8.52 2.16
C THR A 38 12.14 9.53 2.89
N PRO A 39 11.42 9.13 3.94
CA PRO A 39 10.57 10.05 4.68
C PRO A 39 11.40 11.09 5.41
N ASP A 40 10.86 12.31 5.48
CA ASP A 40 11.34 13.36 6.37
C ASP A 40 10.85 13.05 7.79
N ILE A 41 11.70 12.34 8.54
CA ILE A 41 11.43 11.88 9.90
C ILE A 41 11.13 13.06 10.82
N SER A 42 11.76 14.22 10.61
CA SER A 42 11.51 15.42 11.44
C SER A 42 10.06 15.92 11.35
N LYS A 43 9.34 15.55 10.28
CA LYS A 43 7.92 15.86 10.07
C LYS A 43 6.98 14.73 10.49
N LEU A 44 7.52 13.59 10.90
CA LEU A 44 6.76 12.44 11.39
C LEU A 44 6.92 12.25 12.91
N ASP A 45 8.03 12.72 13.47
CA ASP A 45 8.35 12.62 14.89
C ASP A 45 7.26 13.27 15.75
N ASN A 46 6.87 12.56 16.80
CA ASN A 46 5.87 12.96 17.79
C ASN A 46 4.47 13.24 17.22
N LEU A 47 4.18 12.86 15.97
CA LEU A 47 2.81 12.87 15.48
C LEU A 47 1.99 11.83 16.24
N PRO A 48 0.74 12.16 16.59
CA PRO A 48 -0.17 11.16 17.10
C PRO A 48 -0.48 10.14 15.99
N PRO A 49 -0.83 8.89 16.34
CA PRO A 49 -1.07 7.82 15.36
C PRO A 49 -2.04 8.21 14.23
N GLU A 50 -3.08 8.99 14.54
CA GLU A 50 -4.07 9.48 13.59
C GLU A 50 -3.50 10.41 12.50
N ASP A 51 -2.42 11.15 12.81
CA ASP A 51 -1.79 12.10 11.88
C ASP A 51 -0.56 11.52 11.19
N TYR A 52 0.06 10.49 11.79
CA TYR A 52 1.28 9.89 11.29
C TYR A 52 1.09 9.28 9.89
N VAL A 53 0.11 8.39 9.72
CA VAL A 53 -0.15 7.72 8.45
C VAL A 53 -0.51 8.72 7.34
N PRO A 54 -1.47 9.65 7.53
CA PRO A 54 -1.76 10.69 6.54
C PRO A 54 -0.50 11.46 6.14
N LYS A 55 0.37 11.81 7.09
CA LYS A 55 1.58 12.57 6.80
C LYS A 55 2.61 11.76 6.01
N LEU A 56 2.81 10.50 6.37
CA LEU A 56 3.70 9.59 5.66
C LEU A 56 3.25 9.40 4.20
N VAL A 57 1.95 9.14 4.00
CA VAL A 57 1.37 8.98 2.67
C VAL A 57 1.45 10.29 1.88
N GLU A 58 1.18 11.45 2.50
CA GLU A 58 1.35 12.76 1.85
C GLU A 58 2.78 12.97 1.34
N GLN A 59 3.79 12.61 2.13
CA GLN A 59 5.19 12.68 1.72
C GLN A 59 5.49 11.70 0.58
N PHE A 60 5.02 10.45 0.68
CA PHE A 60 5.23 9.44 -0.33
C PHE A 60 4.62 9.83 -1.69
N MET A 61 3.40 10.37 -1.70
CA MET A 61 2.70 10.80 -2.92
C MET A 61 3.38 11.97 -3.66
N LYS A 62 4.32 12.66 -3.01
CA LYS A 62 5.16 13.68 -3.64
C LYS A 62 6.33 13.07 -4.42
N VAL A 63 6.71 11.83 -4.13
CA VAL A 63 7.69 11.07 -4.91
C VAL A 63 6.98 10.53 -6.16
N LYS A 64 7.27 11.15 -7.29
CA LYS A 64 6.66 10.81 -8.58
C LYS A 64 7.78 10.43 -9.56
N PRO A 65 8.14 9.14 -9.70
CA PRO A 65 9.14 8.73 -10.69
C PRO A 65 8.70 9.10 -12.11
N ASP A 66 7.40 9.00 -12.38
CA ASP A 66 6.72 9.56 -13.55
C ASP A 66 5.43 10.26 -13.06
N PRO A 67 5.31 11.60 -13.17
CA PRO A 67 4.15 12.34 -12.73
C PRO A 67 2.83 11.97 -13.41
N ILE A 68 2.86 11.57 -14.69
CA ILE A 68 1.66 11.22 -15.46
C ILE A 68 1.20 9.83 -15.02
N LYS A 69 2.11 8.85 -15.03
CA LYS A 69 1.80 7.50 -14.56
C LYS A 69 1.32 7.50 -13.12
N ALA A 70 2.03 8.20 -12.23
CA ALA A 70 1.67 8.29 -10.81
C ALA A 70 0.28 8.91 -10.61
N GLY A 71 -0.04 9.97 -11.37
CA GLY A 71 -1.37 10.59 -11.31
C GLY A 71 -2.49 9.63 -11.75
N LEU A 72 -2.29 8.91 -12.85
CA LEU A 72 -3.26 7.94 -13.35
C LEU A 72 -3.45 6.77 -12.37
N VAL A 73 -2.35 6.22 -11.86
CA VAL A 73 -2.37 5.11 -10.90
C VAL A 73 -3.05 5.51 -9.60
N ALA A 74 -2.81 6.72 -9.10
CA ALA A 74 -3.50 7.26 -7.93
C ALA A 74 -5.02 7.33 -8.14
N ALA A 75 -5.47 7.78 -9.31
CA ALA A 75 -6.89 7.86 -9.63
C ALA A 75 -7.54 6.46 -9.72
N ILE A 76 -6.85 5.49 -10.31
CA ILE A 76 -7.32 4.09 -10.41
C ILE A 76 -7.40 3.46 -9.01
N ALA A 77 -6.33 3.57 -8.22
CA ALA A 77 -6.26 3.02 -6.87
C ALA A 77 -7.32 3.64 -5.96
N GLY A 78 -7.51 4.96 -6.00
CA GLY A 78 -8.56 5.65 -5.23
C GLY A 78 -9.95 5.16 -5.60
N LYS A 79 -10.26 5.10 -6.90
CA LYS A 79 -11.56 4.61 -7.38
C LYS A 79 -11.82 3.15 -6.99
N GLU A 80 -10.79 2.32 -6.92
CA GLU A 80 -10.93 0.93 -6.52
C GLU A 80 -11.09 0.80 -5.00
N ALA A 81 -10.29 1.50 -4.20
CA ALA A 81 -10.42 1.54 -2.76
C ALA A 81 -11.79 2.05 -2.29
N ASP A 82 -12.33 3.08 -2.96
CA ASP A 82 -13.68 3.60 -2.68
C ASP A 82 -14.78 2.53 -2.82
N LYS A 83 -14.60 1.54 -3.71
CA LYS A 83 -15.59 0.44 -3.88
C LYS A 83 -15.58 -0.54 -2.72
N HIS A 84 -14.47 -0.66 -2.01
CA HIS A 84 -14.35 -1.59 -0.90
C HIS A 84 -15.03 -1.08 0.37
N ALA A 85 -15.47 0.20 0.38
CA ALA A 85 -16.24 0.81 1.48
C ALA A 85 -15.58 0.66 2.87
N LEU A 86 -14.25 0.71 2.90
CA LEU A 86 -13.44 0.63 4.12
C LEU A 86 -13.44 1.98 4.84
N SER A 87 -13.06 1.97 6.12
CA SER A 87 -12.98 3.16 6.96
C SER A 87 -11.73 3.16 7.84
N GLY A 88 -11.39 4.30 8.44
CA GLY A 88 -10.24 4.41 9.35
C GLY A 88 -8.91 4.16 8.64
N LEU A 89 -7.98 3.45 9.26
CA LEU A 89 -6.72 3.11 8.61
C LEU A 89 -6.84 2.03 7.53
N ALA A 90 -7.93 1.24 7.53
CA ALA A 90 -8.11 0.17 6.55
C ALA A 90 -8.25 0.73 5.12
N ILE A 91 -8.95 1.86 4.93
CA ILE A 91 -9.04 2.50 3.60
C ILE A 91 -7.69 3.07 3.15
N ALA A 92 -6.90 3.62 4.07
CA ALA A 92 -5.56 4.11 3.75
C ALA A 92 -4.62 2.97 3.35
N ALA A 93 -4.65 1.85 4.08
CA ALA A 93 -3.89 0.65 3.75
C ALA A 93 -4.27 0.10 2.37
N ASP A 94 -5.57 0.00 2.08
CA ASP A 94 -6.06 -0.51 0.80
C ASP A 94 -5.63 0.39 -0.37
N PHE A 95 -5.84 1.71 -0.24
CA PHE A 95 -5.40 2.67 -1.23
C PHE A 95 -3.89 2.58 -1.50
N VAL A 96 -3.07 2.58 -0.45
CA VAL A 96 -1.60 2.53 -0.59
C VAL A 96 -1.16 1.23 -1.25
N SER A 97 -1.73 0.09 -0.84
CA SER A 97 -1.42 -1.20 -1.45
C SER A 97 -1.76 -1.25 -2.92
N LEU A 98 -2.93 -0.76 -3.31
CA LEU A 98 -3.35 -0.67 -4.71
C LEU A 98 -2.44 0.28 -5.51
N TYR A 99 -2.14 1.45 -4.94
CA TYR A 99 -1.29 2.44 -5.58
C TYR A 99 0.11 1.90 -5.86
N VAL A 100 0.77 1.34 -4.85
CA VAL A 100 2.10 0.73 -5.00
C VAL A 100 2.04 -0.44 -5.98
N LYS A 101 1.02 -1.30 -5.89
CA LYS A 101 0.85 -2.45 -6.79
C LYS A 101 0.80 -2.04 -8.26
N TYR A 102 0.05 -1.01 -8.58
CA TYR A 102 -0.12 -0.53 -9.95
C TYR A 102 1.05 0.32 -10.47
N LEU A 103 1.95 0.78 -9.59
CA LEU A 103 3.18 1.46 -10.01
C LEU A 103 4.26 0.48 -10.53
N ILE A 104 4.24 -0.78 -10.09
CA ILE A 104 5.32 -1.75 -10.34
C ILE A 104 5.43 -2.18 -11.82
N PRO A 105 4.36 -2.54 -12.55
CA PRO A 105 4.46 -2.88 -13.96
C PRO A 105 5.08 -1.73 -14.77
N LYS A 106 6.03 -2.04 -15.66
CA LYS A 106 6.74 -1.05 -16.47
C LYS A 106 5.94 -0.70 -17.73
N GLU A 107 6.18 0.48 -18.28
CA GLU A 107 5.68 0.81 -19.61
C GLU A 107 6.26 -0.18 -20.63
N GLY A 108 5.42 -0.69 -21.53
CA GLY A 108 5.80 -1.71 -22.51
C GLY A 108 5.70 -3.16 -22.03
N SER A 109 5.31 -3.43 -20.78
CA SER A 109 4.91 -4.79 -20.37
C SER A 109 3.72 -5.28 -21.19
N THR A 110 3.73 -6.56 -21.61
CA THR A 110 2.52 -7.16 -22.17
C THR A 110 1.45 -7.31 -21.08
N LYS A 111 0.21 -7.53 -21.50
CA LYS A 111 -0.89 -7.75 -20.56
C LYS A 111 -0.61 -8.93 -19.62
N GLU A 112 -0.13 -10.04 -20.18
CA GLU A 112 0.17 -11.27 -19.45
C GLU A 112 1.28 -11.04 -18.42
N GLN A 113 2.36 -10.34 -18.81
CA GLN A 113 3.44 -9.99 -17.90
C GLN A 113 2.96 -9.08 -16.76
N ALA A 114 2.12 -8.09 -17.08
CA ALA A 114 1.55 -7.21 -16.07
C ALA A 114 0.66 -8.00 -15.09
N GLU A 115 -0.18 -8.92 -15.57
CA GLU A 115 -1.03 -9.77 -14.74
C GLU A 115 -0.21 -10.69 -13.81
N GLU A 116 0.87 -11.29 -14.29
CA GLU A 116 1.78 -12.09 -13.48
C GLU A 116 2.45 -11.26 -12.38
N ILE A 117 2.96 -10.07 -12.73
CA ILE A 117 3.57 -9.13 -11.77
C ILE A 117 2.54 -8.74 -10.70
N LEU A 118 1.34 -8.32 -11.11
CA LEU A 118 0.27 -7.89 -10.20
C LEU A 118 -0.16 -9.02 -9.26
N THR A 119 -0.23 -10.26 -9.76
CA THR A 119 -0.56 -11.43 -8.96
C THR A 119 0.50 -11.70 -7.90
N LYS A 120 1.79 -11.68 -8.30
CA LYS A 120 2.90 -11.86 -7.36
C LYS A 120 2.94 -10.77 -6.29
N VAL A 121 2.76 -9.52 -6.70
CA VAL A 121 2.72 -8.38 -5.77
C VAL A 121 1.55 -8.53 -4.79
N SER A 122 0.39 -8.97 -5.25
CA SER A 122 -0.77 -9.20 -4.37
C SER A 122 -0.49 -10.31 -3.36
N GLN A 123 0.18 -11.38 -3.77
CA GLN A 123 0.62 -12.45 -2.89
C GLN A 123 1.59 -11.93 -1.82
N ASP A 124 2.62 -11.18 -2.21
CA ASP A 124 3.60 -10.59 -1.29
C ASP A 124 2.91 -9.66 -0.27
N GLN A 125 1.91 -8.89 -0.70
CA GLN A 125 1.12 -8.03 0.18
C GLN A 125 0.29 -8.84 1.19
N CYS A 126 -0.39 -9.90 0.75
CA CYS A 126 -1.15 -10.78 1.63
C CYS A 126 -0.25 -11.49 2.65
N ASP A 127 0.89 -12.00 2.20
CA ASP A 127 1.87 -12.66 3.06
C ASP A 127 2.42 -11.69 4.10
N LYS A 128 2.73 -10.46 3.69
CA LYS A 128 3.20 -9.44 4.63
C LYS A 128 2.15 -9.00 5.62
N LEU A 129 0.92 -8.77 5.19
CA LEU A 129 -0.19 -8.46 6.10
C LEU A 129 -0.40 -9.59 7.10
N THR A 130 -0.29 -10.85 6.66
CA THR A 130 -0.41 -12.04 7.52
C THR A 130 0.73 -12.11 8.54
N GLU A 131 1.98 -11.83 8.13
CA GLU A 131 3.12 -11.76 9.02
C GLU A 131 2.91 -10.70 10.11
N ILE A 132 2.51 -9.49 9.72
CA ILE A 132 2.28 -8.37 10.64
C ILE A 132 1.10 -8.67 11.56
N ALA A 133 -0.04 -9.12 11.03
CA ALA A 133 -1.21 -9.49 11.83
C ALA A 133 -0.85 -10.50 12.93
N LYS A 134 -0.04 -11.52 12.61
CA LYS A 134 0.44 -12.51 13.59
C LYS A 134 1.29 -11.88 14.70
N LYS A 135 2.17 -10.92 14.40
CA LYS A 135 2.96 -10.19 15.42
C LYS A 135 2.07 -9.44 16.41
N HIS A 136 0.93 -8.97 15.93
CA HIS A 136 -0.07 -8.25 16.72
C HIS A 136 -1.18 -9.16 17.28
N GLY A 137 -1.00 -10.49 17.23
CA GLY A 137 -1.91 -11.46 17.86
C GLY A 137 -3.19 -11.77 17.07
N VAL A 138 -3.24 -11.42 15.78
CA VAL A 138 -4.38 -11.68 14.88
C VAL A 138 -4.04 -12.78 13.86
N ALA A 139 -4.98 -13.70 13.64
CA ALA A 139 -4.90 -14.71 12.58
C ALA A 139 -5.87 -14.33 11.44
N LEU A 140 -5.35 -14.33 10.20
CA LEU A 140 -6.08 -13.97 8.97
C LEU A 140 -6.46 -15.19 8.14
#